data_AF-A0A0D6AZH5-F1
#
_entry.id   AF-A0A0D6AZH5-F1
#
_cell.length_a   1.000
_cell.length_b   1.000
_cell.length_c   1.000
_cell.angle_alpha   90.00
_cell.angle_beta   90.00
_cell.angle_gamma   90.00
#
_symmetry.space_group_name_H-M   'P 1'
#
loop_
_entity.id
_entity.type
_entity.pdbx_description
1 polymer ?
#
loop_
_entity_poly.entity_id
_entity_poly.type
_entity_poly.pdbx_seq_one_letter_code
_entity_poly.pdbx_strand_id
1 'polypeptide(L)'
;MRISAIDGLRGFFLAMMTMAHLSRDGQTLIGTLNHHRLGWFEDAQGFVFLSGLVIGIVYGKRLIRQSRGAMLRGLMTRARTIYIYHALLMAVITMGVILLYPRPADLNPEWSDAPLFYSLFGFLLISAPRYLDILPMYAILVALTPIVLIQLRKERYALVMVTSFAV
;
A
#
# COMPACT_ATOMS: atom_id res chain seq x y z
N MET A 1 20.54 6.28 4.96
CA MET A 1 20.57 5.54 6.23
C MET A 1 19.55 4.41 6.10
N ARG A 2 20.03 3.17 5.98
CA ARG A 2 19.18 1.97 5.99
C ARG A 2 19.12 1.47 7.42
N ILE A 3 17.94 1.13 7.93
CA ILE A 3 17.77 0.57 9.26
C ILE A 3 17.40 -0.88 9.06
N SER A 4 18.40 -1.77 9.05
CA SER A 4 18.23 -3.18 8.65
C SER A 4 17.15 -3.90 9.45
N ALA A 5 17.00 -3.57 10.74
CA ALA A 5 15.94 -4.12 11.59
C ALA A 5 14.53 -3.74 11.09
N ILE A 6 14.31 -2.46 10.73
CA ILE A 6 13.02 -2.00 10.22
C ILE A 6 12.78 -2.54 8.79
N ASP A 7 13.83 -2.61 7.98
CA ASP A 7 13.75 -3.20 6.64
C ASP A 7 13.37 -4.70 6.73
N GLY A 8 13.98 -5.44 7.66
CA GLY A 8 13.65 -6.84 7.94
C GLY A 8 12.23 -7.02 8.46
N LEU A 9 11.79 -6.17 9.39
CA LEU A 9 10.43 -6.24 9.95
C LEU A 9 9.35 -5.92 8.91
N ARG A 10 9.61 -5.00 7.97
CA ARG A 10 8.71 -4.79 6.81
C ARG A 10 8.67 -6.01 5.90
N GLY A 11 9.82 -6.64 5.65
CA GLY A 11 9.89 -7.89 4.88
C GLY A 11 9.12 -9.03 5.55
N PHE A 12 9.22 -9.12 6.88
CA PHE A 12 8.45 -10.05 7.71
C PHE A 12 6.94 -9.83 7.53
N PHE A 13 6.44 -8.59 7.60
CA PHE A 13 5.01 -8.32 7.37
C PHE A 13 4.56 -8.68 5.95
N LEU A 14 5.39 -8.46 4.93
CA LEU A 14 5.06 -8.89 3.57
C LEU A 14 4.96 -10.42 3.44
N ALA A 15 5.85 -11.16 4.10
CA ALA A 15 5.81 -12.61 4.13
C ALA A 15 4.55 -13.12 4.86
N MET A 16 4.20 -12.52 6.00
CA MET A 16 3.01 -12.90 6.77
C MET A 16 1.71 -12.59 6.03
N MET A 17 1.60 -11.41 5.38
CA MET A 17 0.47 -11.10 4.50
C MET A 17 0.30 -12.16 3.39
N THR A 18 1.41 -12.55 2.75
CA THR A 18 1.40 -13.58 1.70
C THR A 18 0.89 -14.91 2.25
N MET A 19 1.39 -15.32 3.42
CA MET A 19 0.91 -16.54 4.10
C MET A 19 -0.56 -16.43 4.51
N ALA A 20 -1.04 -15.25 4.90
CA ALA A 20 -2.43 -15.01 5.30
C ALA A 20 -3.39 -15.18 4.13
N HIS A 21 -3.06 -14.58 2.99
CA HIS A 21 -3.83 -14.76 1.77
C HIS A 21 -3.82 -16.21 1.29
N LEU A 22 -2.64 -16.85 1.23
CA LEU A 22 -2.53 -18.24 0.78
C LEU A 22 -3.27 -19.23 1.69
N SER A 23 -3.22 -19.02 3.01
CA SER A 23 -3.95 -19.85 3.97
C SER A 23 -5.46 -19.78 3.78
N ARG A 24 -5.96 -18.57 3.49
CA ARG A 24 -7.39 -18.29 3.45
C ARG A 24 -8.07 -19.01 2.28
N ASP A 25 -7.38 -19.09 1.15
CA ASP A 25 -7.92 -19.70 -0.07
C ASP A 25 -7.50 -21.18 -0.25
N GLY A 26 -6.40 -21.61 0.37
CA GLY A 26 -5.84 -22.95 0.18
C GLY A 26 -6.03 -23.94 1.32
N GLN A 27 -6.61 -23.55 2.47
CA GLN A 27 -6.71 -24.37 3.71
C GLN A 27 -5.41 -25.16 4.03
N THR A 28 -4.25 -24.54 3.84
CA THR A 28 -2.96 -25.22 4.01
C THR A 28 -2.56 -25.26 5.48
N LEU A 29 -1.92 -26.37 5.92
CA LEU A 29 -1.43 -26.53 7.29
C LEU A 29 -0.42 -25.43 7.67
N ILE A 30 0.45 -25.02 6.75
CA ILE A 30 1.39 -23.90 6.91
C ILE A 30 0.65 -22.58 7.18
N GLY A 31 -0.54 -22.41 6.61
CA GLY A 31 -1.40 -21.26 6.82
C GLY A 31 -2.00 -21.16 8.22
N THR A 32 -2.05 -22.26 8.99
CA THR A 32 -2.49 -22.21 10.39
C THR A 32 -1.43 -21.62 11.32
N LEU A 33 -0.15 -21.67 10.93
CA LEU A 33 0.98 -21.00 11.59
C LEU A 33 1.09 -19.54 11.14
N ASN A 34 -0.02 -18.81 11.19
CA ASN A 34 -0.06 -17.40 10.83
C ASN A 34 -0.06 -16.51 12.08
N HIS A 35 0.76 -15.46 12.06
CA HIS A 35 0.78 -14.46 13.13
C HIS A 35 -0.60 -13.82 13.35
N HIS A 36 -1.48 -13.77 12.35
CA HIS A 36 -2.85 -13.29 12.50
C HIS A 36 -3.67 -14.04 13.58
N ARG A 37 -3.25 -15.24 14.00
CA ARG A 37 -3.86 -15.98 15.13
C ARG A 37 -3.20 -15.73 16.48
N LEU A 38 -2.01 -15.12 16.50
CA LEU A 38 -1.19 -14.91 17.71
C LEU A 38 -1.00 -13.42 18.05
N GLY A 39 -1.13 -12.52 17.09
CA GLY A 39 -0.97 -11.08 17.22
C GLY A 39 -2.30 -10.33 17.25
N TRP A 40 -2.36 -9.26 18.05
CA TRP A 40 -3.52 -8.36 18.15
C TRP A 40 -3.57 -7.30 17.03
N PHE A 41 -2.56 -7.22 16.18
CA PHE A 41 -2.45 -6.20 15.13
C PHE A 41 -2.29 -6.86 13.76
N GLU A 42 -2.80 -6.20 12.70
CA GLU A 42 -2.74 -6.73 11.35
C GLU A 42 -1.38 -6.47 10.69
N ASP A 43 -0.92 -7.38 9.84
CA ASP A 43 0.36 -7.26 9.15
C ASP A 43 0.44 -5.97 8.31
N ALA A 44 -0.67 -5.60 7.64
CA ALA A 44 -0.76 -4.39 6.83
C ALA A 44 -0.55 -3.13 7.67
N GLN A 45 -1.15 -3.05 8.86
CA GLN A 45 -0.99 -1.93 9.79
C GLN A 45 0.48 -1.78 10.22
N GLY A 46 1.13 -2.89 10.58
CA GLY A 46 2.54 -2.90 10.95
C GLY A 46 3.45 -2.45 9.80
N PHE A 47 3.21 -2.96 8.58
CA PHE A 47 3.97 -2.57 7.39
C PHE A 47 3.83 -1.08 7.07
N VAL A 48 2.60 -0.55 7.10
CA VAL A 48 2.30 0.84 6.78
C VAL A 48 2.93 1.77 7.81
N PHE A 49 2.79 1.47 9.10
CA PHE A 49 3.39 2.26 10.18
C PHE A 49 4.90 2.38 10.04
N LEU A 50 5.60 1.26 9.92
CA LEU A 50 7.06 1.25 9.77
C LEU A 50 7.51 1.95 8.49
N SER A 51 6.79 1.75 7.40
CA SER A 51 7.07 2.43 6.14
C SER A 51 6.89 3.94 6.26
N GLY A 52 5.82 4.40 6.93
CA GLY A 52 5.57 5.81 7.22
C GLY A 52 6.69 6.42 8.06
N LEU A 53 7.12 5.72 9.12
CA LEU A 53 8.25 6.15 9.96
C LEU A 53 9.54 6.32 9.15
N VAL A 54 9.91 5.31 8.35
CA VAL A 54 11.12 5.35 7.52
C VAL A 54 11.03 6.49 6.50
N ILE A 55 9.89 6.64 5.83
CA ILE A 55 9.67 7.71 4.86
C ILE A 55 9.80 9.08 5.55
N GLY A 56 9.18 9.26 6.72
CA GLY A 56 9.27 10.49 7.51
C GLY A 56 10.71 10.84 7.86
N ILE A 57 11.49 9.88 8.33
CA ILE A 57 12.92 10.07 8.66
C ILE A 57 13.73 10.41 7.41
N VAL A 58 13.60 9.63 6.34
CA VAL A 58 14.44 9.76 5.13
C VAL A 58 14.13 11.04 4.38
N TYR A 59 12.84 11.28 4.10
CA TYR A 59 12.41 12.43 3.31
C TYR A 59 12.30 13.71 4.15
N GLY A 60 12.05 13.61 5.46
CA GLY A 60 12.19 14.73 6.39
C GLY A 60 13.64 15.22 6.48
N LYS A 61 14.61 14.31 6.62
CA LYS A 61 16.05 14.68 6.54
C LYS A 61 16.39 15.31 5.18
N ARG A 62 15.84 14.78 4.08
CA ARG A 62 16.04 15.36 2.74
C ARG A 62 15.45 16.76 2.63
N LEU A 63 14.29 16.99 3.24
CA LEU A 63 13.61 18.29 3.27
C LEU A 63 14.43 19.34 4.03
N ILE A 64 15.05 18.96 5.14
CA ILE A 64 15.84 19.85 6.01
C ILE A 64 17.23 20.10 5.42
N ARG A 65 17.93 19.05 4.96
CA ARG A 65 19.34 19.12 4.56
C ARG A 65 19.59 19.41 3.08
N GLN A 66 18.58 19.22 2.23
CA GLN A 66 18.71 19.46 0.79
C GLN A 66 17.72 20.54 0.38
N SER A 67 16.55 20.17 -0.13
CA SER A 67 15.55 21.12 -0.57
C SER A 67 14.16 20.49 -0.64
N ARG A 68 13.14 21.35 -0.68
CA ARG A 68 11.75 20.96 -0.98
C ARG A 68 11.66 20.19 -2.29
N GLY A 69 12.35 20.64 -3.33
CA GLY A 69 12.37 19.98 -4.63
C GLY A 69 12.99 18.58 -4.60
N ALA A 70 14.08 18.38 -3.85
CA ALA A 70 14.72 17.07 -3.72
C ALA A 70 13.82 16.06 -2.97
N MET A 71 13.12 16.51 -1.93
CA MET A 71 12.12 15.71 -1.21
C MET A 71 10.95 15.34 -2.14
N LEU A 72 10.34 16.34 -2.80
CA LEU A 72 9.21 16.14 -3.71
C LEU A 72 9.54 15.17 -4.83
N ARG A 73 10.64 15.40 -5.56
CA ARG A 73 11.06 14.49 -6.64
C ARG A 73 11.20 13.06 -6.14
N GLY A 74 11.88 12.86 -5.00
CA GLY A 74 12.10 11.51 -4.48
C GLY A 74 10.82 10.80 -4.01
N LEU A 75 9.84 11.54 -3.45
CA LEU A 75 8.55 10.97 -3.06
C LEU A 75 7.68 10.67 -4.28
N MET A 76 7.62 11.61 -5.25
CA MET A 76 6.84 11.43 -6.47
C MET A 76 7.39 10.33 -7.35
N THR A 77 8.72 10.17 -7.46
CA THR A 77 9.32 9.01 -8.14
C THR A 77 8.88 7.71 -7.48
N ARG A 78 8.90 7.64 -6.15
CA ARG A 78 8.50 6.43 -5.41
C ARG A 78 7.00 6.13 -5.56
N ALA A 79 6.15 7.14 -5.42
CA ALA A 79 4.70 7.02 -5.65
C ALA A 79 4.42 6.54 -7.09
N ARG A 80 5.11 7.11 -8.08
CA ARG A 80 5.01 6.69 -9.48
C ARG A 80 5.45 5.25 -9.69
N THR A 81 6.53 4.82 -9.05
CA THR A 81 6.98 3.41 -9.13
C THR A 81 5.89 2.47 -8.63
N ILE A 82 5.33 2.74 -7.44
CA ILE A 82 4.25 1.92 -6.87
C ILE A 82 3.03 1.91 -7.80
N TYR A 83 2.63 3.08 -8.30
CA TYR A 83 1.52 3.20 -9.23
C TYR A 83 1.73 2.40 -10.53
N ILE A 84 2.92 2.46 -11.13
CA ILE A 84 3.22 1.71 -12.35
C ILE A 84 3.11 0.21 -12.11
N TYR A 85 3.66 -0.31 -11.01
CA TYR A 85 3.54 -1.72 -10.67
C TYR A 85 2.08 -2.11 -10.38
N HIS A 86 1.33 -1.26 -9.67
CA HIS A 86 -0.11 -1.46 -9.46
C HIS A 86 -0.86 -1.52 -10.79
N ALA A 87 -0.66 -0.54 -11.67
CA ALA A 87 -1.32 -0.47 -12.97
C ALA A 87 -0.96 -1.68 -13.85
N LEU A 88 0.29 -2.13 -13.84
CA LEU A 88 0.72 -3.32 -14.58
C LEU A 88 0.05 -4.58 -14.04
N LEU A 89 0.01 -4.76 -12.72
CA LEU A 89 -0.68 -5.89 -12.09
C LEU A 89 -2.19 -5.85 -12.38
N MET A 90 -2.82 -4.68 -12.29
CA MET A 90 -4.21 -4.47 -12.65
C MET A 90 -4.50 -4.83 -14.11
N ALA A 91 -3.63 -4.42 -15.04
CA ALA A 91 -3.77 -4.75 -16.46
C ALA A 91 -3.68 -6.27 -16.70
N VAL A 92 -2.69 -6.93 -16.10
CA VAL A 92 -2.51 -8.39 -16.22
C VAL A 92 -3.70 -9.15 -15.65
N ILE A 93 -4.17 -8.77 -14.46
CA ILE A 93 -5.35 -9.41 -13.84
C ILE A 93 -6.60 -9.16 -14.68
N THR A 94 -6.82 -7.93 -15.14
CA THR A 94 -7.96 -7.59 -15.99
C THR A 94 -7.98 -8.39 -17.27
N MET A 95 -6.84 -8.47 -17.95
CA MET A 95 -6.71 -9.27 -19.16
C MET A 95 -6.94 -10.76 -18.87
N GLY A 96 -6.36 -11.29 -17.80
CA GLY A 96 -6.53 -12.69 -17.40
C GLY A 96 -7.98 -13.05 -17.09
N VAL A 97 -8.70 -12.19 -16.35
CA VAL A 97 -10.12 -12.41 -16.04
C VAL A 97 -10.97 -12.40 -17.31
N ILE A 98 -10.78 -11.42 -18.19
CA ILE A 98 -11.56 -11.30 -19.43
C ILE A 98 -11.30 -12.48 -20.39
N LEU A 99 -10.06 -12.95 -20.49
CA LEU A 99 -9.68 -13.98 -21.47
C LEU A 99 -9.91 -15.41 -20.98
N LEU A 100 -9.75 -15.66 -19.68
CA LEU A 100 -9.71 -17.02 -19.14
C LEU A 100 -10.99 -17.44 -18.40
N TYR A 101 -11.83 -16.48 -17.99
CA TYR A 101 -13.02 -16.78 -17.19
C TYR A 101 -14.29 -16.41 -17.96
N PRO A 102 -15.06 -17.42 -18.44
CA PRO A 102 -16.34 -17.20 -19.12
C PRO A 102 -17.38 -16.49 -18.24
N ARG A 103 -17.25 -16.60 -16.91
CA ARG A 103 -18.09 -15.95 -15.91
C ARG A 103 -17.22 -15.27 -14.83
N PRO A 104 -16.76 -14.04 -15.08
CA PRO A 104 -15.94 -13.27 -14.12
C PRO A 104 -16.60 -13.09 -12.74
N ALA A 105 -17.93 -13.13 -12.69
CA ALA A 105 -18.75 -13.04 -11.47
C ALA A 105 -18.32 -14.06 -10.40
N ASP A 106 -17.92 -15.25 -10.82
CA ASP A 106 -17.57 -16.36 -9.93
C ASP A 106 -16.29 -16.08 -9.14
N LEU A 107 -15.43 -15.20 -9.64
CA LEU A 107 -14.20 -14.77 -8.97
C LEU A 107 -14.42 -13.56 -8.07
N ASN A 108 -15.13 -12.56 -8.58
CA ASN A 108 -15.55 -11.40 -7.83
C ASN A 108 -16.80 -10.80 -8.50
N PRO A 109 -17.95 -10.70 -7.79
CA PRO A 109 -19.18 -10.14 -8.33
C PRO A 109 -19.00 -8.76 -8.99
N GLU A 110 -18.09 -7.93 -8.46
CA GLU A 110 -17.81 -6.58 -8.95
C GLU A 110 -17.29 -6.55 -10.40
N TRP A 111 -16.71 -7.65 -10.88
CA TRP A 111 -16.25 -7.79 -12.26
C TRP A 111 -17.37 -8.08 -13.24
N SER A 112 -18.52 -8.57 -12.78
CA SER A 112 -19.63 -8.97 -13.64
C SER A 112 -20.64 -7.87 -13.90
N ASP A 113 -20.84 -6.97 -12.94
CA ASP A 113 -21.81 -5.88 -13.09
C ASP A 113 -21.30 -4.81 -14.06
N ALA A 114 -20.00 -4.48 -13.98
CA ALA A 114 -19.40 -3.41 -14.77
C ALA A 114 -17.87 -3.54 -14.89
N PRO A 115 -17.35 -4.53 -15.65
CA PRO A 115 -15.92 -4.86 -15.69
C PRO A 115 -15.04 -3.67 -16.07
N LEU A 116 -15.45 -2.88 -17.05
CA LEU A 116 -14.71 -1.69 -17.48
C LEU A 116 -14.64 -0.62 -16.38
N PHE A 117 -15.73 -0.39 -15.65
CA PHE A 117 -15.77 0.57 -14.56
C PHE A 117 -14.96 0.08 -13.36
N TYR A 118 -15.05 -1.21 -13.02
CA TYR A 118 -14.24 -1.79 -11.96
C TYR A 118 -12.75 -1.68 -12.25
N SER A 119 -12.32 -2.05 -13.47
CA SER A 119 -10.93 -1.90 -13.89
C SER A 119 -10.50 -0.44 -13.91
N LEU A 120 -11.35 0.47 -14.39
CA LEU A 120 -11.08 1.91 -14.39
C LEU A 120 -10.86 2.45 -12.97
N PHE A 121 -11.75 2.11 -12.03
CA PHE A 121 -11.58 2.47 -10.62
C PHE A 121 -10.33 1.83 -10.00
N GLY A 122 -9.99 0.61 -10.46
CA GLY A 122 -8.72 -0.06 -10.21
C GLY A 122 -7.49 0.78 -10.57
N PHE A 123 -7.46 1.30 -11.79
CA PHE A 123 -6.40 2.19 -12.28
C PHE A 123 -6.40 3.55 -11.58
N LEU A 124 -7.56 4.06 -11.17
CA LEU A 124 -7.69 5.31 -10.44
C LEU A 124 -7.34 5.20 -8.95
N LEU A 125 -6.94 4.02 -8.47
CA LEU A 125 -6.66 3.74 -7.06
C LEU A 125 -7.90 3.88 -6.15
N ILE A 126 -9.11 3.84 -6.72
CA ILE A 126 -10.38 3.96 -6.00
C ILE A 126 -10.82 2.60 -5.49
N SER A 127 -10.65 1.57 -6.31
CA SER A 127 -10.87 0.17 -5.95
C SER A 127 -9.62 -0.63 -6.27
N ALA A 128 -9.54 -1.84 -5.74
CA ALA A 128 -8.57 -2.83 -6.19
C ALA A 128 -9.09 -4.24 -5.89
N PRO A 129 -8.65 -5.25 -6.66
CA PRO A 129 -8.83 -6.64 -6.30
C PRO A 129 -8.32 -6.91 -4.89
N ARG A 130 -8.94 -7.88 -4.21
CA ARG A 130 -8.67 -8.22 -2.81
C ARG A 130 -7.19 -8.30 -2.42
N TYR A 131 -6.32 -8.81 -3.29
CA TYR A 131 -4.89 -9.01 -2.99
C TYR A 131 -4.00 -7.80 -3.36
N LEU A 132 -4.58 -6.77 -3.98
CA LEU A 132 -3.90 -5.55 -4.39
C LEU A 132 -4.30 -4.32 -3.57
N ASP A 133 -5.25 -4.46 -2.64
CA ASP A 133 -5.81 -3.40 -1.81
C ASP A 133 -4.76 -2.54 -1.06
N ILE A 134 -3.66 -3.16 -0.64
CA ILE A 134 -2.58 -2.46 0.05
C ILE A 134 -1.81 -1.48 -0.86
N LEU A 135 -1.74 -1.73 -2.17
CA LEU A 135 -0.97 -0.89 -3.10
C LEU A 135 -1.58 0.50 -3.33
N PRO A 136 -2.89 0.65 -3.67
CA PRO A 136 -3.56 1.94 -3.76
C PRO A 136 -3.40 2.78 -2.51
N MET A 137 -3.72 2.20 -1.34
CA MET A 137 -3.58 2.88 -0.06
C MET A 137 -2.15 3.37 0.14
N TYR A 138 -1.16 2.48 -0.06
CA TYR A 138 0.24 2.84 0.13
C TYR A 138 0.70 3.93 -0.85
N ALA A 139 0.30 3.85 -2.12
CA ALA A 139 0.61 4.87 -3.12
C ALA A 139 0.05 6.24 -2.72
N ILE A 140 -1.20 6.29 -2.26
CA ILE A 140 -1.85 7.52 -1.80
C ILE A 140 -1.12 8.09 -0.58
N LEU A 141 -0.78 7.27 0.42
CA LEU A 141 -0.05 7.73 1.60
C LEU A 141 1.34 8.31 1.25
N VAL A 142 2.07 7.67 0.32
CA VAL A 142 3.34 8.19 -0.18
C VAL A 142 3.13 9.52 -0.93
N ALA A 143 2.06 9.63 -1.72
CA ALA A 143 1.73 10.84 -2.47
C ALA A 143 1.31 12.02 -1.57
N LEU A 144 0.65 11.74 -0.43
CA LEU A 144 0.24 12.74 0.57
C LEU A 144 1.39 13.15 1.51
N THR A 145 2.42 12.32 1.65
CA THR A 145 3.57 12.58 2.53
C THR A 145 4.22 13.96 2.36
N PRO A 146 4.44 14.51 1.14
CA PRO A 146 5.01 15.83 0.98
C PRO A 146 4.21 16.92 1.69
N ILE A 147 2.88 16.83 1.66
CA ILE A 147 1.97 17.77 2.32
C ILE A 147 2.23 17.72 3.82
N VAL A 148 2.20 16.51 4.40
CA VAL A 148 2.44 16.28 5.83
C VAL A 148 3.80 16.85 6.26
N LEU A 149 4.89 16.50 5.55
CA LEU A 149 6.23 16.97 5.88
C LEU A 149 6.39 18.49 5.77
N ILE A 150 5.70 19.12 4.79
CA ILE A 150 5.71 20.58 4.65
C ILE A 150 4.97 21.25 5.81
N GLN A 151 3.84 20.72 6.27
CA GLN A 151 3.11 21.26 7.42
C GLN A 151 3.91 21.08 8.72
N LEU A 152 4.54 19.92 8.91
CA LEU A 152 5.44 19.67 10.05
C LEU A 152 6.62 20.64 10.08
N ARG A 153 7.23 20.96 8.93
CA ARG A 153 8.31 21.97 8.84
C ARG A 153 7.79 23.40 9.08
N LYS A 154 6.51 23.66 8.90
CA LYS A 154 5.87 24.95 9.24
C LYS A 154 5.39 25.00 10.70
N GLU A 155 5.82 24.04 11.53
CA GLU A 155 5.47 23.94 12.95
C GLU A 155 3.96 23.75 13.22
N ARG A 156 3.19 23.32 12.21
CA ARG A 156 1.75 23.09 12.30
C ARG A 156 1.45 21.67 12.82
N TYR A 157 2.05 21.31 13.95
CA TYR A 157 1.95 19.96 14.54
C TYR A 157 0.50 19.62 14.94
N ALA A 158 -0.23 20.58 15.51
CA ALA A 158 -1.63 20.40 15.91
C ALA A 158 -2.53 20.05 14.72
N LEU A 159 -2.35 20.72 13.57
CA LEU A 159 -3.11 20.40 12.35
C LEU A 159 -2.86 18.96 11.94
N VAL A 160 -1.59 18.53 11.88
CA VAL A 160 -1.24 17.18 11.48
C VAL A 160 -1.81 16.15 12.46
N MET A 161 -1.69 16.38 13.78
CA MET A 161 -2.26 15.47 14.78
C MET A 161 -3.78 15.37 14.65
N VAL A 162 -4.50 16.49 14.59
CA VAL A 162 -5.97 16.49 14.48
C VAL A 162 -6.42 15.78 13.21
N THR A 163 -5.76 16.04 12.07
CA THR A 163 -6.09 15.34 10.83
C THR A 163 -5.81 13.84 10.90
N SER A 164 -4.79 13.41 11.66
CA SER A 164 -4.51 11.97 11.84
C SER A 164 -5.54 11.26 12.72
N PHE A 165 -6.19 11.96 13.65
CA PHE A 165 -7.27 11.40 14.49
C PHE A 165 -8.64 11.43 13.81
N ALA A 166 -8.79 12.21 12.74
CA ALA A 166 -10.04 12.35 11.99
C ALA A 166 -10.21 11.29 10.88
N VAL A 167 -9.20 10.46 10.65
CA VAL A 167 -9.17 9.35 9.67
C VAL A 167 -9.30 8.03 10.42
#